data_AF-A0A3D2CIY8-F1
#
_entry.id   AF-A0A3D2CIY8-F1
#
_cell.length_a   1.000
_cell.length_b   1.000
_cell.length_c   1.000
_cell.angle_alpha   90.00
_cell.angle_beta   90.00
_cell.angle_gamma   90.00
#
_symmetry.space_group_name_H-M   'P 1'
#
loop_
_entity.id
_entity.type
_entity.pdbx_description
1 polymer ?
#
loop_
_entity_poly.entity_id
_entity_poly.type
_entity_poly.pdbx_seq_one_letter_code
_entity_poly.pdbx_strand_id
1 'polypeptide(L)'
;MAKKKWNLYNLLNRDTNKKDAKADADVAKLNFKGYFKLLGRKLSTICSVNLLFVLGNFPMFFGLALFTGVISDKSLAPQTLGFSNLYGALAHSDPTPLSSLFYGVSGTPVVENEFNKPMLILFIALTCLLFITFGLVNCGCAKILRSAIRGEPVFLFSDFFQTIKKNWKQGLVLGILDLLFLCVLIFDISTFYLNYLSSFFFTVSFFFSIVILFIYMFARMYMYMLAITFDLGVFRIIKNSVIFAFLGFKRNFMALLGQCAALYIMYLFMASGILLSVGVLLPLIILFGFGMFTSYYASYKVIDRYMIEPYYDEEGNARPAEATE
;
A
#
# COMPACT_ATOMS: atom_id res chain seq x y z
N MET A 1 -24.03 -2.37 -39.89
CA MET A 1 -23.87 -2.68 -38.45
C MET A 1 -22.37 -2.72 -38.13
N ALA A 2 -21.78 -1.58 -37.75
CA ALA A 2 -20.31 -1.48 -37.59
C ALA A 2 -19.86 -2.06 -36.24
N LYS A 3 -19.05 -3.13 -36.28
CA LYS A 3 -18.45 -3.76 -35.09
C LYS A 3 -17.58 -2.74 -34.34
N LYS A 4 -18.02 -2.35 -33.14
CA LYS A 4 -17.27 -1.50 -32.22
C LYS A 4 -16.02 -2.27 -31.75
N LYS A 5 -14.85 -1.97 -32.34
CA LYS A 5 -13.57 -2.52 -31.88
C LYS A 5 -13.29 -2.05 -30.46
N TRP A 6 -13.25 -2.98 -29.52
CA TRP A 6 -12.86 -2.74 -28.14
C TRP A 6 -11.35 -2.53 -28.08
N ASN A 7 -10.91 -1.28 -27.94
CA ASN A 7 -9.52 -0.92 -27.69
C ASN A 7 -9.36 -0.57 -26.20
N LEU A 8 -8.38 -1.19 -25.53
CA LEU A 8 -8.04 -0.93 -24.13
C LEU A 8 -7.81 0.57 -23.87
N TYR A 9 -7.23 1.28 -24.84
CA TYR A 9 -7.07 2.73 -24.84
C TYR A 9 -8.38 3.50 -24.65
N ASN A 10 -9.48 3.06 -25.28
CA ASN A 10 -10.78 3.72 -25.17
C ASN A 10 -11.50 3.39 -23.85
N LEU A 11 -11.19 2.25 -23.23
CA LEU A 11 -11.67 1.90 -21.87
C LEU A 11 -11.00 2.80 -20.82
N LEU A 12 -9.69 3.05 -20.98
CA LEU A 12 -8.87 3.84 -20.06
C LEU A 12 -9.08 5.37 -20.20
N ASN A 13 -9.61 5.85 -21.34
CA ASN A 13 -9.78 7.29 -21.64
C ASN A 13 -11.24 7.74 -21.78
N ARG A 14 -12.18 7.07 -21.07
CA ARG A 14 -13.63 7.37 -21.15
C ARG A 14 -14.04 8.76 -20.65
N ASP A 15 -13.20 9.41 -19.84
CA ASP A 15 -13.47 10.69 -19.15
C ASP A 15 -13.15 11.95 -20.01
N THR A 16 -12.80 11.82 -21.30
CA THR A 16 -12.42 12.97 -22.15
C THR A 16 -13.60 13.81 -22.69
N ASN A 17 -14.85 13.48 -22.35
CA ASN A 17 -16.01 14.27 -22.77
C ASN A 17 -16.18 15.54 -21.94
N LYS A 18 -15.91 16.70 -22.57
CA LYS A 18 -16.03 18.05 -21.97
C LYS A 18 -17.40 18.39 -21.36
N LYS A 19 -18.48 17.67 -21.72
CA LYS A 19 -19.83 17.82 -21.12
C LYS A 19 -19.92 17.25 -19.70
N ASP A 20 -19.09 16.26 -19.35
CA ASP A 20 -19.13 15.60 -18.04
C ASP A 20 -18.35 16.40 -16.97
N ALA A 21 -17.33 17.17 -17.37
CA ALA A 21 -16.49 17.97 -16.48
C ALA A 21 -17.26 19.12 -15.77
N LYS A 22 -18.24 19.74 -16.44
CA LYS A 22 -19.10 20.78 -15.82
C LYS A 22 -20.11 20.21 -14.83
N ALA A 23 -20.59 18.99 -15.05
CA ALA A 23 -21.50 18.30 -14.14
C ALA A 23 -20.77 17.71 -12.90
N ASP A 24 -19.45 17.61 -12.93
CA ASP A 24 -18.62 17.08 -11.84
C ASP A 24 -18.31 18.13 -10.77
N ALA A 25 -18.19 19.41 -11.14
CA ALA A 25 -17.99 20.53 -10.23
C ALA A 25 -19.21 20.77 -9.30
N ASP A 26 -20.43 20.68 -9.83
CA ASP A 26 -21.67 20.84 -9.04
C ASP A 26 -21.96 19.63 -8.11
N VAL A 27 -21.33 18.47 -8.35
CA VAL A 27 -21.40 17.28 -7.48
C VAL A 27 -20.41 17.37 -6.32
N ALA A 28 -19.51 18.36 -6.31
CA ALA A 28 -18.42 18.50 -5.33
C ALA A 28 -18.83 19.13 -3.99
N LYS A 29 -20.05 18.92 -3.50
CA LYS A 29 -20.25 18.97 -2.04
C LYS A 29 -19.58 17.71 -1.48
N LEU A 30 -18.34 17.84 -0.98
CA LEU A 30 -17.51 16.77 -0.38
C LEU A 30 -18.16 16.16 0.88
N ASN A 31 -19.29 15.50 0.70
CA ASN A 31 -20.18 14.92 1.71
C ASN A 31 -20.34 13.42 1.45
N PHE A 32 -20.96 12.72 2.40
CA PHE A 32 -21.04 11.26 2.35
C PHE A 32 -21.80 10.72 1.14
N LYS A 33 -22.90 11.37 0.72
CA LYS A 33 -23.67 10.95 -0.47
C LYS A 33 -22.89 11.22 -1.77
N GLY A 34 -22.19 12.35 -1.84
CA GLY A 34 -21.32 12.72 -2.95
C GLY A 34 -20.20 11.71 -3.16
N TYR A 35 -19.66 11.14 -2.08
CA TYR A 35 -18.64 10.09 -2.14
C TYR A 35 -19.08 8.89 -2.99
N PHE A 36 -20.23 8.27 -2.67
CA PHE A 36 -20.70 7.09 -3.40
C PHE A 36 -21.08 7.40 -4.85
N LYS A 37 -21.64 8.59 -5.10
CA LYS A 37 -21.96 9.03 -6.46
C LYS A 37 -20.68 9.18 -7.30
N LEU A 38 -19.64 9.80 -6.74
CA LEU A 38 -18.36 9.98 -7.41
C LEU A 38 -17.62 8.64 -7.58
N LEU A 39 -17.64 7.78 -6.55
CA LEU A 39 -17.07 6.44 -6.58
C LEU A 39 -17.62 5.61 -7.75
N GLY A 40 -18.94 5.58 -7.92
CA GLY A 40 -19.58 4.87 -9.02
C GLY A 40 -19.25 5.44 -10.39
N ARG A 41 -19.19 6.78 -10.51
CA ARG A 41 -18.89 7.45 -11.79
C ARG A 41 -17.44 7.31 -12.21
N LYS A 42 -16.50 7.39 -11.27
CA LYS A 42 -15.05 7.33 -11.51
C LYS A 42 -14.47 5.93 -11.28
N LEU A 43 -15.31 4.89 -11.19
CA LEU A 43 -14.89 3.52 -10.96
C LEU A 43 -13.86 3.03 -12.00
N SER A 44 -14.06 3.36 -13.28
CA SER A 44 -13.11 3.01 -14.35
C SER A 44 -11.73 3.65 -14.12
N THR A 45 -11.73 4.92 -13.71
CA THR A 45 -10.51 5.68 -13.42
C THR A 45 -9.81 5.12 -12.18
N ILE A 46 -10.57 4.72 -11.16
CA ILE A 46 -10.05 4.06 -9.95
C ILE A 46 -9.40 2.71 -10.29
N CYS A 47 -10.03 1.86 -11.11
CA CYS A 47 -9.45 0.60 -11.56
C CYS A 47 -8.19 0.82 -12.42
N SER A 48 -8.20 1.85 -13.27
CA SER A 48 -7.04 2.21 -14.09
C SER A 48 -5.86 2.68 -13.24
N VAL A 49 -6.14 3.48 -12.19
CA VAL A 49 -5.13 3.89 -11.20
C VAL A 49 -4.63 2.69 -10.40
N ASN A 50 -5.49 1.72 -10.06
CA ASN A 50 -5.06 0.49 -9.40
C ASN A 50 -4.08 -0.29 -10.28
N LEU A 51 -4.38 -0.42 -11.57
CA LEU A 51 -3.48 -1.10 -12.51
C LEU A 51 -2.14 -0.36 -12.64
N LEU A 52 -2.14 0.97 -12.75
CA LEU A 52 -0.91 1.76 -12.74
C LEU A 52 -0.13 1.60 -11.44
N PHE A 53 -0.83 1.52 -10.30
CA PHE A 53 -0.20 1.33 -9.00
C PHE A 53 0.48 -0.03 -8.90
N VAL A 54 -0.23 -1.09 -9.30
CA VAL A 54 0.27 -2.47 -9.28
C VAL A 54 1.43 -2.65 -10.26
N LEU A 55 1.29 -2.18 -11.50
CA LEU A 55 2.35 -2.27 -12.51
C LEU A 55 3.55 -1.41 -12.17
N GLY A 56 3.32 -0.20 -11.66
CA GLY A 56 4.38 0.70 -11.23
C GLY A 56 5.17 0.16 -10.03
N ASN A 57 4.51 -0.58 -9.14
CA ASN A 57 5.11 -1.21 -7.97
C ASN A 57 5.27 -2.73 -8.13
N PHE A 58 5.47 -3.21 -9.36
CA PHE A 58 5.73 -4.64 -9.61
C PHE A 58 6.89 -5.23 -8.79
N PRO A 59 7.93 -4.49 -8.34
CA PRO A 59 8.96 -5.05 -7.46
C PRO A 59 8.41 -5.69 -6.18
N MET A 60 7.23 -5.26 -5.72
CA MET A 60 6.53 -5.84 -4.57
C MET A 60 6.25 -7.35 -4.75
N PHE A 61 6.05 -7.82 -5.99
CA PHE A 61 5.74 -9.23 -6.24
C PHE A 61 6.92 -10.16 -5.97
N PHE A 62 8.17 -9.71 -6.12
CA PHE A 62 9.33 -10.51 -5.73
C PHE A 62 9.36 -10.71 -4.21
N GLY A 63 9.06 -9.65 -3.45
CA GLY A 63 8.94 -9.74 -1.99
C GLY A 63 7.82 -10.68 -1.56
N LEU A 64 6.65 -10.59 -2.19
CA LEU A 64 5.53 -11.51 -1.93
C LEU A 64 5.88 -12.96 -2.26
N ALA A 65 6.63 -13.20 -3.35
CA ALA A 65 7.06 -14.55 -3.73
C ALA A 65 8.09 -15.16 -2.75
N LEU A 66 8.80 -14.36 -1.96
CA LEU A 66 9.62 -14.87 -0.86
C LEU A 66 8.74 -15.51 0.23
N PHE A 67 7.58 -14.89 0.55
CA PHE A 67 6.66 -15.41 1.57
C PHE A 67 5.89 -16.67 1.15
N THR A 68 5.78 -16.94 -0.16
CA THR A 68 5.09 -18.14 -0.65
C THR A 68 5.98 -19.39 -0.64
N GLY A 69 7.29 -19.24 -0.40
CA GLY A 69 8.23 -20.36 -0.40
C GLY A 69 8.51 -20.95 -1.80
N VAL A 70 8.06 -20.30 -2.88
CA VAL A 70 8.22 -20.78 -4.27
C VAL A 70 9.68 -20.96 -4.68
N ILE A 71 10.60 -20.23 -4.04
CA ILE A 71 12.05 -20.29 -4.30
C ILE A 71 12.81 -21.17 -3.29
N SER A 72 12.10 -22.01 -2.53
CA SER A 72 12.72 -22.90 -1.54
C SER A 72 13.09 -24.23 -2.17
N ASP A 73 14.30 -24.70 -1.87
CA ASP A 73 14.74 -26.06 -2.16
C ASP A 73 14.38 -26.97 -0.97
N LYS A 74 14.16 -28.25 -1.27
CA LYS A 74 13.93 -29.27 -0.25
C LYS A 74 15.28 -29.72 0.30
N SER A 75 15.52 -29.47 1.58
CA SER A 75 16.70 -29.92 2.32
C SER A 75 16.29 -30.97 3.37
N LEU A 76 17.19 -31.89 3.69
CA LEU A 76 16.98 -32.85 4.77
C LEU A 76 17.57 -32.27 6.04
N ALA A 77 16.70 -31.92 6.99
CA ALA A 77 17.09 -31.37 8.29
C ALA A 77 16.85 -32.39 9.42
N PRO A 78 17.71 -32.37 10.46
CA PRO A 78 17.57 -33.23 11.63
C PRO A 78 16.34 -32.87 12.46
N GLN A 79 15.43 -33.82 12.68
CA GLN A 79 14.27 -33.65 13.58
C GLN A 79 14.65 -33.55 15.06
N THR A 80 15.75 -34.20 15.44
CA THR A 80 16.19 -34.29 16.84
C THR A 80 17.61 -33.80 16.97
N LEU A 81 17.93 -33.16 18.09
CA LEU A 81 19.30 -32.74 18.42
C LEU A 81 20.31 -33.90 18.39
N GLY A 82 19.85 -35.15 18.54
CA GLY A 82 20.69 -36.35 18.50
C GLY A 82 20.99 -36.88 17.09
N PHE A 83 20.29 -36.40 16.05
CA PHE A 83 20.42 -36.92 14.68
C PHE A 83 21.86 -36.89 14.18
N SER A 84 22.57 -35.77 14.30
CA SER A 84 23.93 -35.62 13.77
C SER A 84 24.93 -36.56 14.45
N ASN A 85 24.80 -36.76 15.76
CA ASN A 85 25.64 -37.69 16.53
C ASN A 85 25.34 -39.14 16.16
N LEU A 86 24.07 -39.48 15.97
CA LEU A 86 23.62 -40.84 15.66
C LEU A 86 23.94 -41.23 14.21
N TYR A 87 23.74 -40.31 13.26
CA TYR A 87 24.11 -40.45 11.85
C TYR A 87 25.63 -40.63 11.70
N GLY A 88 26.42 -39.81 12.40
CA GLY A 88 27.88 -39.90 12.40
C GLY A 88 28.40 -41.21 13.01
N ALA A 89 27.80 -41.66 14.12
CA ALA A 89 28.13 -42.92 14.75
C ALA A 89 27.84 -44.12 13.84
N LEU A 90 26.65 -44.19 13.23
CA LEU A 90 26.27 -45.28 12.33
C LEU A 90 27.03 -45.30 10.99
N ALA A 91 27.54 -44.15 10.54
CA ALA A 91 28.37 -44.08 9.35
C ALA A 91 29.78 -44.67 9.55
N HIS A 92 30.24 -44.79 10.80
CA HIS A 92 31.63 -45.19 11.13
C HIS A 92 31.72 -46.36 12.14
N SER A 93 30.60 -46.93 12.58
CA SER A 93 30.55 -48.08 13.49
C SER A 93 29.56 -49.13 13.02
N ASP A 94 29.85 -50.39 13.32
CA ASP A 94 28.97 -51.50 12.94
C ASP A 94 27.59 -51.35 13.60
N PRO A 95 26.49 -51.41 12.82
CA PRO A 95 25.16 -51.14 13.35
C PRO A 95 24.74 -52.26 14.32
N THR A 96 24.62 -51.92 15.60
CA THR A 96 23.98 -52.77 16.60
C THR A 96 22.44 -52.70 16.47
N PRO A 97 21.70 -53.73 16.91
CA PRO A 97 20.24 -53.72 16.94
C PRO A 97 19.65 -52.54 17.72
N LEU A 98 20.36 -52.07 18.75
CA LEU A 98 19.94 -50.92 19.55
C LEU A 98 20.15 -49.60 18.78
N SER A 99 21.30 -49.42 18.14
CA SER A 99 21.60 -48.20 17.37
C SER A 99 20.72 -48.04 16.13
N SER A 100 20.34 -49.14 15.46
CA SER A 100 19.43 -49.10 14.32
C SER A 100 17.99 -48.75 14.74
N LEU A 101 17.53 -49.25 15.89
CA LEU A 101 16.22 -48.92 16.44
C LEU A 101 16.16 -47.45 16.92
N PHE A 102 17.21 -46.96 17.58
CA PHE A 102 17.33 -45.55 17.92
C PHE A 102 17.39 -44.65 16.68
N TYR A 103 18.02 -45.09 15.60
CA TYR A 103 18.05 -44.35 14.33
C TYR A 103 16.70 -44.35 13.61
N GLY A 104 15.94 -45.43 13.68
CA GLY A 104 14.56 -45.46 13.17
C GLY A 104 13.62 -44.51 13.91
N VAL A 105 13.86 -44.24 15.21
CA VAL A 105 13.02 -43.37 16.05
C VAL A 105 13.50 -41.91 16.06
N SER A 106 14.81 -41.69 16.11
CA SER A 106 15.43 -40.37 16.35
C SER A 106 16.29 -39.88 15.17
N GLY A 107 16.62 -40.76 14.24
CA GLY A 107 17.47 -40.52 13.07
C GLY A 107 16.69 -40.30 11.77
N THR A 108 15.39 -40.02 11.85
CA THR A 108 14.58 -39.68 10.68
C THR A 108 14.84 -38.23 10.27
N PRO A 109 15.38 -37.97 9.07
CA PRO A 109 15.46 -36.61 8.57
C PRO A 109 14.05 -36.15 8.20
N VAL A 110 13.76 -34.86 8.39
CA VAL A 110 12.56 -34.24 7.83
C VAL A 110 12.94 -33.33 6.68
N VAL A 111 12.06 -33.30 5.70
CA VAL A 111 12.17 -32.38 4.57
C VAL A 111 11.80 -31.00 5.06
N GLU A 112 12.80 -30.13 5.21
CA GLU A 112 12.61 -28.71 5.45
C GLU A 112 12.77 -27.94 4.13
N ASN A 113 12.02 -26.86 4.01
CA ASN A 113 12.16 -25.94 2.89
C ASN A 113 13.23 -24.91 3.26
N GLU A 114 14.41 -25.01 2.64
CA GLU A 114 15.46 -24.01 2.77
C GLU A 114 15.41 -23.08 1.56
N PHE A 115 15.53 -21.77 1.79
CA PHE A 115 15.62 -20.82 0.68
C PHE A 115 16.88 -21.07 -0.15
N ASN A 116 16.72 -21.18 -1.47
CA ASN A 116 17.87 -21.19 -2.38
C ASN A 116 18.63 -19.85 -2.23
N LYS A 117 19.86 -19.88 -1.70
CA LYS A 117 20.61 -18.68 -1.31
C LYS A 117 20.81 -17.69 -2.47
N PRO A 118 21.24 -18.10 -3.68
CA PRO A 118 21.27 -17.21 -4.84
C PRO A 118 19.92 -16.56 -5.18
N MET A 119 18.84 -17.36 -5.21
CA MET A 119 17.49 -16.84 -5.52
C MET A 119 17.00 -15.87 -4.45
N LEU A 120 17.27 -16.16 -3.18
CA LEU A 120 16.94 -15.28 -2.06
C LEU A 120 17.60 -13.90 -2.22
N ILE A 121 18.90 -13.85 -2.49
CA ILE A 121 19.63 -12.59 -2.70
C ILE A 121 19.06 -11.82 -3.89
N LEU A 122 18.79 -12.51 -5.00
CA LEU A 122 18.20 -11.89 -6.19
C LEU A 122 16.82 -11.28 -5.90
N PHE A 123 15.93 -12.02 -5.24
CA PHE A 123 14.57 -11.56 -4.97
C PHE A 123 14.56 -10.42 -3.94
N ILE A 124 15.46 -10.43 -2.95
CA ILE A 124 15.67 -9.30 -2.04
C ILE A 124 16.13 -8.07 -2.83
N ALA A 125 17.14 -8.22 -3.69
CA ALA A 125 17.67 -7.12 -4.50
C ALA A 125 16.60 -6.51 -5.42
N LEU A 126 15.77 -7.36 -6.05
CA LEU A 126 14.65 -6.90 -6.87
C LEU A 126 13.58 -6.21 -6.03
N THR A 127 13.28 -6.72 -4.84
CA THR A 127 12.31 -6.10 -3.91
C THR A 127 12.78 -4.71 -3.47
N CYS A 128 14.09 -4.50 -3.30
CA CYS A 128 14.65 -3.18 -2.96
C CYS A 128 14.34 -2.09 -4.01
N LEU A 129 14.06 -2.44 -5.27
CA LEU A 129 13.60 -1.47 -6.27
C LEU A 129 12.28 -0.80 -5.88
N LEU A 130 11.49 -1.41 -4.98
CA LEU A 130 10.27 -0.83 -4.44
C LEU A 130 10.53 0.52 -3.73
N PHE A 131 11.69 0.69 -3.08
CA PHE A 131 12.08 1.96 -2.45
C PHE A 131 12.14 3.12 -3.45
N ILE A 132 12.43 2.83 -4.72
CA ILE A 132 12.47 3.82 -5.79
C ILE A 132 11.08 4.02 -6.38
N THR A 133 10.36 2.94 -6.69
CA THR A 133 9.09 3.04 -7.42
C THR A 133 7.94 3.55 -6.56
N PHE A 134 7.90 3.18 -5.27
CA PHE A 134 6.75 3.39 -4.41
C PHE A 134 6.34 4.85 -4.28
N GLY A 135 7.30 5.73 -3.98
CA GLY A 135 7.02 7.15 -3.85
C GLY A 135 6.61 7.80 -5.17
N LEU A 136 7.31 7.47 -6.25
CA LEU A 136 7.04 8.01 -7.59
C LEU A 136 5.64 7.64 -8.07
N VAL A 137 5.28 6.36 -7.97
CA VAL A 137 3.98 5.84 -8.40
C VAL A 137 2.86 6.48 -7.58
N ASN A 138 3.02 6.60 -6.25
CA ASN A 138 2.03 7.28 -5.41
C ASN A 138 1.82 8.74 -5.81
N CYS A 139 2.86 9.49 -6.18
CA CYS A 139 2.71 10.86 -6.71
C CYS A 139 1.89 10.90 -8.01
N GLY A 140 2.16 10.00 -8.95
CA GLY A 140 1.41 9.91 -10.21
C GLY A 140 -0.07 9.55 -9.98
N CYS A 141 -0.33 8.54 -9.14
CA CYS A 141 -1.69 8.13 -8.76
C CYS A 141 -2.45 9.24 -8.02
N ALA A 142 -1.77 9.97 -7.12
CA ALA A 142 -2.36 11.10 -6.39
C ALA A 142 -2.86 12.19 -7.34
N LYS A 143 -2.10 12.53 -8.41
CA LYS A 143 -2.52 13.57 -9.36
C LYS A 143 -3.78 13.16 -10.12
N ILE A 144 -3.82 11.93 -10.63
CA ILE A 144 -4.99 11.41 -11.34
C ILE A 144 -6.24 11.44 -10.45
N LEU A 145 -6.13 10.88 -9.24
CA LEU A 145 -7.27 10.79 -8.33
C LEU A 145 -7.71 12.17 -7.83
N ARG A 146 -6.78 13.09 -7.58
CA ARG A 146 -7.10 14.49 -7.26
C ARG A 146 -7.89 15.15 -8.39
N SER A 147 -7.42 15.06 -9.63
CA SER A 147 -8.10 15.63 -10.79
C SER A 147 -9.47 14.98 -11.01
N ALA A 148 -9.59 13.65 -10.81
CA ALA A 148 -10.87 12.94 -10.84
C ALA A 148 -11.85 13.41 -9.75
N ILE A 149 -11.35 13.74 -8.55
CA ILE A 149 -12.17 14.30 -7.44
C ILE A 149 -12.62 15.73 -7.76
N ARG A 150 -11.77 16.54 -8.40
CA ARG A 150 -12.08 17.92 -8.80
C ARG A 150 -12.93 18.02 -10.07
N GLY A 151 -13.21 16.91 -10.74
CA GLY A 151 -13.94 16.91 -12.02
C GLY A 151 -13.12 17.45 -13.20
N GLU A 152 -11.79 17.54 -13.06
CA GLU A 152 -10.90 17.94 -14.13
C GLU A 152 -10.78 16.80 -15.16
N PRO A 153 -10.61 17.09 -16.47
CA PRO A 153 -10.32 16.06 -17.46
C PRO A 153 -8.99 15.36 -17.11
N VAL A 154 -9.00 14.03 -17.14
CA VAL A 154 -7.84 13.20 -16.78
C VAL A 154 -7.31 12.50 -18.04
N PHE A 155 -6.03 12.69 -18.34
CA PHE A 155 -5.30 11.92 -19.33
C PHE A 155 -4.36 10.93 -18.62
N LEU A 156 -4.82 9.69 -18.43
CA LEU A 156 -4.23 8.73 -17.49
C LEU A 156 -2.70 8.62 -17.58
N PHE A 157 -2.16 8.27 -18.75
CA PHE A 157 -0.71 8.06 -18.91
C PHE A 157 0.09 9.36 -18.95
N SER A 158 -0.43 10.38 -19.64
CA SER A 158 0.26 11.67 -19.75
C SER A 158 0.43 12.32 -18.38
N ASP A 159 -0.67 12.42 -17.63
CA ASP A 159 -0.69 13.05 -16.31
C ASP A 159 0.15 12.25 -15.30
N PHE A 160 0.13 10.92 -15.38
CA PHE A 160 0.93 10.04 -14.54
C PHE A 160 2.44 10.31 -14.72
N PHE A 161 2.96 10.13 -15.93
CA PHE A 161 4.39 10.26 -16.19
C PHE A 161 4.88 11.71 -16.08
N GLN A 162 4.07 12.69 -16.47
CA GLN A 162 4.43 14.10 -16.33
C GLN A 162 4.56 14.49 -14.85
N THR A 163 3.65 14.02 -14.00
CA THR A 163 3.69 14.30 -12.56
C THR A 163 4.90 13.66 -11.90
N ILE A 164 5.22 12.41 -12.27
CA ILE A 164 6.42 11.72 -11.79
C ILE A 164 7.66 12.51 -12.17
N LYS A 165 7.79 12.89 -13.45
CA LYS A 165 8.95 13.67 -13.92
C LYS A 165 9.07 15.03 -13.24
N LYS A 166 7.95 15.69 -12.93
CA LYS A 166 7.96 16.99 -12.23
C LYS A 166 8.40 16.86 -10.78
N ASN A 167 7.93 15.83 -10.07
CA ASN A 167 8.11 15.70 -8.61
C ASN A 167 9.07 14.56 -8.22
N TRP A 168 9.94 14.10 -9.12
CA TRP A 168 10.68 12.85 -8.93
C TRP A 168 11.55 12.84 -7.66
N LYS A 169 12.26 13.94 -7.37
CA LYS A 169 13.11 14.04 -6.17
C LYS A 169 12.28 13.95 -4.89
N GLN A 170 11.23 14.75 -4.82
CA GLN A 170 10.35 14.84 -3.65
C GLN A 170 9.57 13.55 -3.45
N GLY A 171 9.04 12.97 -4.53
CA GLY A 171 8.35 11.69 -4.52
C GLY A 171 9.25 10.53 -4.09
N LEU A 172 10.50 10.49 -4.58
CA LEU A 172 11.48 9.46 -4.19
C LEU A 172 11.82 9.55 -2.70
N VAL A 173 12.17 10.74 -2.19
CA VAL A 173 12.50 10.91 -0.77
C VAL A 173 11.30 10.59 0.13
N LEU A 174 10.09 11.05 -0.24
CA LEU A 174 8.87 10.69 0.49
C LEU A 174 8.62 9.18 0.47
N GLY A 175 8.81 8.52 -0.67
CA GLY A 175 8.64 7.07 -0.81
C GLY A 175 9.59 6.26 0.06
N ILE A 176 10.87 6.64 0.10
CA ILE A 176 11.87 5.99 0.94
C ILE A 176 11.51 6.14 2.41
N LEU A 177 11.16 7.36 2.85
CA LEU A 177 10.77 7.61 4.23
C LEU A 177 9.48 6.88 4.61
N ASP A 178 8.49 6.82 3.70
CA ASP A 178 7.23 6.10 3.93
C ASP A 178 7.48 4.61 4.13
N LEU A 179 8.21 3.97 3.21
CA LEU A 179 8.54 2.55 3.32
C LEU A 179 9.40 2.24 4.53
N LEU A 180 10.43 3.03 4.82
CA LEU A 180 11.30 2.80 5.97
C LEU A 180 10.51 2.88 7.27
N PHE A 181 9.67 3.90 7.42
CA PHE A 181 8.82 4.06 8.59
C PHE A 181 7.84 2.90 8.75
N LEU A 182 7.23 2.45 7.64
CA LEU A 182 6.34 1.30 7.63
C LEU A 182 7.06 -0.01 7.97
N CYS A 183 8.30 -0.20 7.47
CA CYS A 183 9.14 -1.36 7.82
C CYS A 183 9.48 -1.39 9.32
N VAL A 184 9.88 -0.25 9.89
CA VAL A 184 10.16 -0.13 11.33
C VAL A 184 8.91 -0.43 12.14
N LEU A 185 7.76 0.15 11.78
CA LEU A 185 6.50 -0.13 12.48
C LEU A 185 6.07 -1.59 12.42
N ILE A 186 6.19 -2.24 11.25
CA ILE A 186 5.87 -3.67 11.11
C ILE A 186 6.81 -4.50 11.97
N PHE A 187 8.11 -4.18 11.97
CA PHE A 187 9.10 -4.86 12.80
C PHE A 187 8.80 -4.71 14.30
N ASP A 188 8.50 -3.49 14.76
CA ASP A 188 8.16 -3.21 16.16
C ASP A 188 6.89 -3.96 16.58
N ILE A 189 5.82 -3.84 15.80
CA ILE A 189 4.54 -4.52 16.09
C ILE A 189 4.75 -6.04 16.13
N SER A 190 5.49 -6.61 15.18
CA SER A 190 5.74 -8.06 15.12
C SER A 190 6.57 -8.52 16.32
N THR A 191 7.64 -7.79 16.67
CA THR A 191 8.52 -8.13 17.79
C THR A 191 7.80 -8.02 19.13
N PHE A 192 7.04 -6.95 19.34
CA PHE A 192 6.28 -6.75 20.57
C PHE A 192 5.09 -7.70 20.67
N TYR A 193 4.46 -8.06 19.55
CA TYR A 193 3.43 -9.10 19.54
C TYR A 193 3.98 -10.46 19.98
N LEU A 194 5.17 -10.86 19.53
CA LEU A 194 5.74 -12.15 19.94
C LEU A 194 6.11 -12.19 21.44
N ASN A 195 6.31 -11.04 22.07
CA ASN A 195 6.76 -10.90 23.46
C ASN A 195 5.70 -10.27 24.39
N TYR A 196 4.46 -10.07 23.93
CA TYR A 196 3.50 -9.20 24.62
C TYR A 196 3.10 -9.70 26.01
N LEU A 197 3.20 -11.00 26.28
CA LEU A 197 2.93 -11.63 27.58
C LEU A 197 4.18 -11.74 28.47
N SER A 198 5.37 -11.47 27.93
CA SER A 198 6.64 -11.66 28.64
C SER A 198 6.88 -10.58 29.71
N SER A 199 6.46 -9.34 29.44
CA SER A 199 6.62 -8.22 30.38
C SER A 199 5.60 -7.12 30.09
N PHE A 200 5.21 -6.39 31.14
CA PHE A 200 4.37 -5.20 31.04
C PHE A 200 4.92 -4.18 30.02
N PHE A 201 6.24 -4.03 29.95
CA PHE A 201 6.89 -3.13 28.98
C PHE A 201 6.57 -3.52 27.53
N PHE A 202 6.63 -4.81 27.20
CA PHE A 202 6.30 -5.30 25.87
C PHE A 202 4.82 -5.15 25.55
N THR A 203 3.93 -5.38 26.53
CA THR A 203 2.49 -5.16 26.38
C THR A 203 2.18 -3.70 26.04
N VAL A 204 2.72 -2.75 26.81
CA VAL A 204 2.49 -1.31 26.59
C VAL A 204 3.06 -0.86 25.24
N SER A 205 4.29 -1.30 24.92
CA SER A 205 4.94 -0.96 23.65
C SER A 205 4.15 -1.48 22.44
N PHE A 206 3.56 -2.68 22.52
CA PHE A 206 2.70 -3.21 21.46
C PHE A 206 1.49 -2.30 21.17
N PHE A 207 0.71 -1.95 22.21
CA PHE A 207 -0.45 -1.06 22.04
C PHE A 207 -0.04 0.34 21.59
N PHE A 208 1.10 0.85 22.06
CA PHE A 208 1.63 2.14 21.64
C PHE A 208 2.01 2.14 20.15
N SER A 209 2.68 1.09 19.66
CA SER A 209 2.99 0.95 18.23
C SER A 209 1.74 0.87 17.35
N ILE A 210 0.66 0.22 17.84
CA ILE A 210 -0.64 0.24 17.16
C ILE A 210 -1.20 1.67 17.06
N VAL A 211 -1.14 2.46 18.14
CA VAL A 211 -1.60 3.86 18.12
C VAL A 211 -0.78 4.69 17.12
N ILE A 212 0.54 4.52 17.08
CA ILE A 212 1.40 5.19 16.09
C ILE A 212 1.01 4.78 14.67
N LEU A 213 0.74 3.49 14.43
CA LEU A 213 0.27 3.01 13.13
C LEU A 213 -1.02 3.71 12.71
N PHE A 214 -2.00 3.87 13.59
CA PHE A 214 -3.25 4.60 13.28
C PHE A 214 -3.00 6.06 12.91
N ILE A 215 -2.21 6.77 13.72
CA ILE A 215 -1.85 8.17 13.45
C ILE A 215 -1.13 8.27 12.10
N TYR A 216 -0.22 7.35 11.84
CA TYR A 216 0.53 7.30 10.60
C TYR A 216 -0.36 7.01 9.38
N MET A 217 -1.30 6.06 9.48
CA MET A 217 -2.27 5.80 8.42
C MET A 217 -3.10 7.04 8.08
N PHE A 218 -3.50 7.83 9.08
CA PHE A 218 -4.18 9.10 8.85
C PHE A 218 -3.27 10.12 8.18
N ALA A 219 -2.05 10.31 8.67
CA ALA A 219 -1.09 11.24 8.07
C ALA A 219 -0.80 10.88 6.60
N ARG A 220 -0.66 9.58 6.30
CA ARG A 220 -0.38 9.08 4.95
C ARG A 220 -1.46 9.44 3.92
N MET A 221 -2.72 9.64 4.33
CA MET A 221 -3.79 10.12 3.44
C MET A 221 -3.51 11.54 2.87
N TYR A 222 -2.65 12.31 3.53
CA TYR A 222 -2.30 13.70 3.18
C TYR A 222 -0.96 13.83 2.46
N MET A 223 0.03 13.00 2.80
CA MET A 223 1.43 13.17 2.35
C MET A 223 1.57 13.39 0.83
N TYR A 224 1.09 12.43 0.04
CA TYR A 224 1.20 12.51 -1.42
C TYR A 224 0.26 13.55 -2.04
N MET A 225 -0.86 13.86 -1.38
CA MET A 225 -1.78 14.90 -1.84
C MET A 225 -1.19 16.30 -1.68
N LEU A 226 -0.53 16.55 -0.55
CA LEU A 226 0.22 17.79 -0.31
C LEU A 226 1.40 17.90 -1.26
N ALA A 227 2.14 16.80 -1.47
CA ALA A 227 3.33 16.79 -2.33
C ALA A 227 3.06 17.22 -3.77
N ILE A 228 1.88 16.91 -4.32
CA ILE A 228 1.50 17.30 -5.68
C ILE A 228 0.74 18.63 -5.77
N THR A 229 0.27 19.15 -4.65
CA THR A 229 -0.59 20.34 -4.60
C THR A 229 0.18 21.59 -4.21
N PHE A 230 1.14 21.45 -3.29
CA PHE A 230 1.94 22.56 -2.79
C PHE A 230 3.42 22.29 -3.01
N ASP A 231 4.17 23.36 -3.28
CA ASP A 231 5.63 23.33 -3.36
C ASP A 231 6.21 23.47 -1.94
N LEU A 232 6.23 22.35 -1.21
CA LEU A 232 6.69 22.27 0.16
C LEU A 232 7.85 21.28 0.27
N GLY A 233 8.85 21.61 1.08
CA GLY A 233 9.89 20.66 1.45
C GLY A 233 9.32 19.41 2.13
N VAL A 234 9.97 18.25 1.92
CA VAL A 234 9.53 16.93 2.42
C VAL A 234 9.19 16.93 3.92
N PHE A 235 10.03 17.53 4.74
CA PHE A 235 9.79 17.62 6.19
C PHE A 235 8.53 18.43 6.54
N ARG A 236 8.26 19.51 5.80
CA ARG A 236 7.05 20.33 5.99
C ARG A 236 5.81 19.54 5.58
N ILE A 237 5.91 18.74 4.52
CA ILE A 237 4.81 17.85 4.09
C ILE A 237 4.48 16.84 5.19
N ILE A 238 5.49 16.15 5.74
CA ILE A 238 5.27 15.15 6.79
C ILE A 238 4.66 15.83 8.03
N LYS A 239 5.22 16.95 8.49
CA LYS A 239 4.70 17.71 9.63
C LYS A 239 3.24 18.14 9.41
N ASN A 240 2.93 18.73 8.27
CA ASN A 240 1.58 19.18 7.95
C ASN A 240 0.61 18.01 7.82
N SER A 241 1.06 16.87 7.28
CA SER A 241 0.25 15.66 7.16
C SER A 241 -0.18 15.12 8.52
N VAL A 242 0.72 15.13 9.50
CA VAL A 242 0.40 14.74 10.89
C VAL A 242 -0.58 15.75 11.52
N ILE A 243 -0.42 17.05 11.28
CA ILE A 243 -1.38 18.05 11.77
C ILE A 243 -2.77 17.81 11.19
N PHE A 244 -2.88 17.54 9.87
CA PHE A 244 -4.16 17.22 9.23
C PHE A 244 -4.74 15.86 9.65
N ALA A 245 -3.90 14.92 10.10
CA ALA A 245 -4.37 13.68 10.69
C ALA A 245 -5.27 13.94 11.91
N PHE A 246 -4.88 14.92 12.75
CA PHE A 246 -5.66 15.33 13.93
C PHE A 246 -6.82 16.26 13.57
N LEU A 247 -6.59 17.30 12.74
CA LEU A 247 -7.66 18.24 12.34
C LEU A 247 -8.80 17.56 11.57
N GLY A 248 -8.47 16.53 10.78
CA GLY A 248 -9.39 15.76 9.96
C GLY A 248 -9.92 14.49 10.60
N PHE A 249 -9.69 14.25 11.91
CA PHE A 249 -9.86 12.95 12.57
C PHE A 249 -11.15 12.20 12.19
N LYS A 250 -12.32 12.86 12.31
CA LYS A 250 -13.62 12.25 11.96
C LYS A 250 -13.66 11.75 10.51
N ARG A 251 -13.12 12.50 9.56
CA ARG A 251 -13.11 12.12 8.13
C ARG A 251 -12.07 11.03 7.86
N ASN A 252 -10.90 11.13 8.49
CA ASN A 252 -9.83 10.14 8.38
C ASN A 252 -10.29 8.78 8.91
N PHE A 253 -11.00 8.78 10.03
CA PHE A 253 -11.57 7.57 10.62
C PHE A 253 -12.62 6.94 9.70
N MET A 254 -13.51 7.74 9.09
CA MET A 254 -14.49 7.23 8.12
C MET A 254 -13.82 6.65 6.86
N ALA A 255 -12.73 7.27 6.39
CA ALA A 255 -11.96 6.76 5.26
C ALA A 255 -11.29 5.42 5.60
N LEU A 256 -10.71 5.32 6.80
CA LEU A 256 -10.10 4.09 7.29
C LEU A 256 -11.15 2.97 7.43
N LEU A 257 -12.32 3.26 8.01
CA LEU A 257 -13.42 2.29 8.07
C LEU A 257 -13.85 1.82 6.69
N GLY A 258 -13.92 2.72 5.70
CA GLY A 258 -14.20 2.36 4.31
C GLY A 258 -13.16 1.41 3.72
N GLN A 259 -11.87 1.64 4.01
CA GLN A 259 -10.78 0.76 3.60
C GLN A 259 -10.81 -0.60 4.29
N CYS A 260 -11.04 -0.63 5.60
CA CYS A 260 -11.20 -1.86 6.37
C CYS A 260 -12.41 -2.67 5.89
N ALA A 261 -13.54 -2.01 5.60
CA ALA A 261 -14.71 -2.67 5.03
C ALA A 261 -14.43 -3.29 3.66
N ALA A 262 -13.72 -2.56 2.79
CA ALA A 262 -13.30 -3.10 1.49
C ALA A 262 -12.37 -4.32 1.66
N LEU A 263 -11.36 -4.23 2.53
CA LEU A 263 -10.47 -5.35 2.84
C LEU A 263 -11.22 -6.56 3.40
N TYR A 264 -12.17 -6.34 4.32
CA TYR A 264 -12.97 -7.40 4.90
C TYR A 264 -13.87 -8.09 3.86
N ILE A 265 -14.50 -7.31 2.97
CA ILE A 265 -15.28 -7.85 1.85
C ILE A 265 -14.38 -8.72 0.95
N MET A 266 -13.16 -8.27 0.64
CA MET A 266 -12.21 -9.06 -0.16
C MET A 266 -11.81 -10.36 0.54
N TYR A 267 -11.57 -10.31 1.85
CA TYR A 267 -11.30 -11.49 2.66
C TYR A 267 -12.46 -12.51 2.61
N LEU A 268 -13.72 -12.06 2.72
CA LEU A 268 -14.88 -12.94 2.60
C LEU A 268 -14.97 -13.62 1.22
N PHE A 269 -14.64 -12.91 0.14
CA PHE A 269 -14.56 -13.51 -1.20
C PHE A 269 -13.47 -14.57 -1.30
N MET A 270 -12.31 -14.39 -0.66
CA MET A 270 -11.26 -15.41 -0.61
C MET A 270 -11.65 -16.61 0.26
N ALA A 271 -12.23 -16.37 1.44
CA ALA A 271 -12.55 -17.40 2.42
C ALA A 271 -13.73 -18.30 1.99
N SER A 272 -14.67 -17.79 1.19
CA SER A 272 -15.84 -18.55 0.75
C SER A 272 -15.56 -19.65 -0.27
N GLY A 273 -14.34 -19.74 -0.83
CA GLY A 273 -13.91 -20.80 -1.77
C GLY A 273 -14.59 -20.79 -3.16
N ILE A 274 -15.79 -20.19 -3.27
CA ILE A 274 -16.63 -20.12 -4.48
C ILE A 274 -15.96 -19.31 -5.60
N LEU A 275 -14.99 -18.45 -5.27
CA LEU A 275 -14.39 -17.47 -6.16
C LEU A 275 -12.89 -17.29 -5.89
N LEU A 276 -12.14 -18.36 -5.58
CA LEU A 276 -10.69 -18.26 -5.26
C LEU A 276 -9.92 -17.45 -6.33
N SER A 277 -10.20 -17.70 -7.61
CA SER A 277 -9.60 -16.95 -8.73
C SER A 277 -9.95 -15.47 -8.73
N VAL A 278 -11.17 -15.11 -8.35
CA VAL A 278 -11.64 -13.71 -8.29
C VAL A 278 -11.17 -13.02 -7.01
N GLY A 279 -11.12 -13.72 -5.88
CA GLY A 279 -10.60 -13.19 -4.61
C GLY A 279 -9.13 -12.77 -4.70
N VAL A 280 -8.31 -13.47 -5.47
CA VAL A 280 -6.91 -13.09 -5.74
C VAL A 280 -6.80 -11.96 -6.76
N LEU A 281 -7.67 -11.94 -7.78
CA LEU A 281 -7.65 -10.91 -8.84
C LEU A 281 -8.20 -9.56 -8.39
N LEU A 282 -9.20 -9.54 -7.49
CA LEU A 282 -9.86 -8.31 -7.06
C LEU A 282 -8.90 -7.27 -6.44
N PRO A 283 -7.95 -7.65 -5.56
CA PRO A 283 -6.90 -6.75 -5.09
C PRO A 283 -6.10 -6.09 -6.22
N LEU A 284 -5.82 -6.84 -7.28
CA LEU A 284 -5.06 -6.38 -8.45
C LEU A 284 -5.88 -5.48 -9.39
N ILE A 285 -7.22 -5.47 -9.25
CA ILE A 285 -8.12 -4.68 -10.07
C ILE A 285 -8.57 -3.39 -9.38
N ILE A 286 -8.88 -3.42 -8.08
CA ILE A 286 -9.58 -2.30 -7.44
C ILE A 286 -9.08 -1.89 -6.05
N LEU A 287 -8.47 -2.78 -5.27
CA LEU A 287 -8.28 -2.54 -3.83
C LEU A 287 -7.40 -1.32 -3.50
N PHE A 288 -6.22 -1.22 -4.09
CA PHE A 288 -5.30 -0.10 -3.85
C PHE A 288 -5.84 1.21 -4.41
N GLY A 289 -6.42 1.18 -5.61
CA GLY A 289 -7.08 2.32 -6.24
C GLY A 289 -8.23 2.84 -5.40
N PHE A 290 -9.09 1.94 -4.90
CA PHE A 290 -10.18 2.28 -4.00
C PHE A 290 -9.66 2.91 -2.72
N GLY A 291 -8.68 2.29 -2.05
CA GLY A 291 -8.11 2.81 -0.82
C GLY A 291 -7.51 4.22 -1.01
N MET A 292 -6.75 4.43 -2.09
CA MET A 292 -6.22 5.75 -2.44
C MET A 292 -7.33 6.76 -2.74
N PHE A 293 -8.36 6.39 -3.49
CA PHE A 293 -9.48 7.27 -3.80
C PHE A 293 -10.23 7.70 -2.52
N THR A 294 -10.52 6.77 -1.62
CA THR A 294 -11.15 7.05 -0.33
C THR A 294 -10.29 7.99 0.52
N SER A 295 -8.97 7.75 0.59
CA SER A 295 -8.01 8.61 1.29
C SER A 295 -8.03 10.03 0.73
N TYR A 296 -7.88 10.17 -0.60
CA TYR A 296 -7.79 11.47 -1.25
C TYR A 296 -9.11 12.25 -1.23
N TYR A 297 -10.26 11.56 -1.27
CA TYR A 297 -11.56 12.20 -1.10
C TYR A 297 -11.74 12.78 0.32
N ALA A 298 -11.25 12.06 1.33
CA ALA A 298 -11.30 12.53 2.70
C ALA A 298 -10.33 13.68 2.94
N SER A 299 -9.07 13.53 2.50
CA SER A 299 -8.00 14.48 2.74
C SER A 299 -8.15 15.76 1.92
N TYR A 300 -8.66 15.69 0.68
CA TYR A 300 -8.85 16.88 -0.15
C TYR A 300 -9.71 17.93 0.54
N LYS A 301 -10.83 17.54 1.17
CA LYS A 301 -11.70 18.51 1.86
C LYS A 301 -11.00 19.21 3.03
N VAL A 302 -10.17 18.48 3.77
CA VAL A 302 -9.46 19.02 4.93
C VAL A 302 -8.36 19.97 4.46
N ILE A 303 -7.62 19.59 3.41
CA ILE A 303 -6.63 20.45 2.76
C ILE A 303 -7.28 21.71 2.21
N ASP A 304 -8.41 21.56 1.52
CA ASP A 304 -9.17 22.67 0.94
C ASP A 304 -9.54 23.68 2.00
N ARG A 305 -10.15 23.23 3.10
CA ARG A 305 -10.54 24.07 4.24
C ARG A 305 -9.40 24.81 4.91
N TYR A 306 -8.26 24.14 5.14
CA TYR A 306 -7.20 24.69 5.99
C TYR A 306 -6.02 25.30 5.24
N MET A 307 -5.87 25.05 3.94
CA MET A 307 -4.75 25.58 3.15
C MET A 307 -5.18 26.30 1.87
N ILE A 308 -6.34 25.97 1.30
CA ILE A 308 -6.79 26.57 0.04
C ILE A 308 -7.78 27.71 0.32
N GLU A 309 -8.87 27.46 1.03
CA GLU A 309 -9.88 28.46 1.41
C GLU A 309 -9.28 29.71 2.08
N PRO A 310 -8.31 29.62 3.02
CA PRO A 310 -7.74 30.80 3.66
C PRO A 310 -6.94 31.71 2.72
N TYR A 311 -6.50 31.18 1.57
CA TYR A 311 -5.77 31.95 0.57
C TYR A 311 -6.69 32.85 -0.27
N TYR A 312 -7.99 32.56 -0.33
CA TYR A 312 -8.97 33.33 -1.08
C TYR A 312 -9.85 34.18 -0.15
N ASP A 313 -10.25 35.37 -0.59
CA ASP A 313 -11.29 36.17 0.05
C ASP A 313 -12.70 35.62 -0.27
N GLU A 314 -13.75 36.18 0.35
CA GLU A 314 -15.13 35.74 0.07
C GLU A 314 -15.57 36.04 -1.37
N GLU A 315 -14.85 36.90 -2.09
CA GLU A 315 -15.08 37.28 -3.49
C GLU A 315 -14.30 36.39 -4.47
N GLY A 316 -13.45 35.47 -3.98
CA GLY A 316 -12.65 34.54 -4.77
C GLY A 316 -11.31 35.10 -5.29
N ASN A 317 -10.91 36.29 -4.86
CA ASN A 317 -9.58 36.85 -5.14
C ASN A 317 -8.55 36.29 -4.16
N ALA A 318 -7.30 36.16 -4.60
CA ALA A 318 -6.21 35.82 -3.70
C ALA A 318 -6.03 36.95 -2.67
N ARG A 319 -6.06 36.63 -1.38
CA ARG A 319 -5.78 37.62 -0.35
C ARG A 319 -4.37 38.18 -0.58
N PRO A 320 -4.17 39.51 -0.48
CA PRO A 320 -2.84 40.08 -0.56
C PRO A 320 -1.98 39.41 0.51
N ALA A 321 -0.80 38.93 0.13
CA ALA A 321 0.13 38.36 1.09
C ALA A 321 0.41 39.42 2.15
N GLU A 322 -0.04 39.19 3.38
CA GLU A 322 0.35 40.04 4.50
C GLU A 322 1.88 40.04 4.52
N ALA A 323 2.46 41.21 4.28
CA ALA A 323 3.89 41.42 4.42
C ALA A 323 4.21 41.13 5.89
N THR A 324 4.71 39.94 6.16
CA THR A 324 5.18 39.56 7.50
C THR A 324 6.38 40.42 7.84
N GLU A 325 6.20 41.35 8.78
CA GLU A 325 7.27 41.97 9.56
C GLU A 325 8.02 40.94 10.41
#